data_AF-A0A061JB79-F1
#
_entry.id   AF-A0A061JB79-F1
#
_cell.length_a   1.000
_cell.length_b   1.000
_cell.length_c   1.000
_cell.angle_alpha   90.00
_cell.angle_beta   90.00
_cell.angle_gamma   90.00
#
_symmetry.space_group_name_H-M   'P 1'
#
loop_
_entity.id
_entity.type
_entity.pdbx_description
1 polymer ?
#
loop_
_entity_poly.entity_id
_entity_poly.type
_entity_poly.pdbx_seq_one_letter_code
_entity_poly.pdbx_strand_id
1 'polypeptide(L)'
;MNIVTSYFMVKRLPGSVFIGEASLRHRVARQAEYMDCIRRNAAHAEVAALHILVQGADAYRHFRTHVLEDDDFFPSKEMRRKIIPVLRHEVQPTYADLFQHANQLLRGELTMICNADVYLPQTGSSVQELRQLFGGDPARRVAVALTRYESEHRGDAPLIEDYRGSHDAFIIRPPTEATFIDGVRHPQNCYKAENIVLYELQRHGYVVVNPCRSFMIVHRHAADLRQWLPAVDEERYARAPPCTMAKALDLIGRRDC
;
A
#
# COMPACT_ATOMS: atom_id res chain seq x y z
N MET A 1 -5.52 12.72 0.13
CA MET A 1 -4.70 11.74 0.88
C MET A 1 -3.36 11.61 0.20
N ASN A 2 -2.30 11.36 0.97
CA ASN A 2 -0.98 11.05 0.42
C ASN A 2 -0.83 9.54 0.28
N ILE A 3 -0.10 9.09 -0.74
CA ILE A 3 0.26 7.68 -0.92
C ILE A 3 1.76 7.55 -0.77
N VAL A 4 2.22 6.56 -0.01
CA VAL A 4 3.63 6.21 0.14
C VAL A 4 3.80 4.77 -0.33
N THR A 5 4.64 4.57 -1.34
CA THR A 5 4.90 3.24 -1.92
C THR A 5 6.35 3.14 -2.38
N SER A 6 6.75 2.00 -2.91
CA SER A 6 8.09 1.74 -3.42
C SER A 6 8.10 1.58 -4.94
N TYR A 7 9.25 1.87 -5.54
CA TYR A 7 9.53 1.55 -6.93
C TYR A 7 10.88 0.86 -7.02
N PHE A 8 10.90 -0.32 -7.63
CA PHE A 8 12.07 -1.16 -7.78
C PHE A 8 12.03 -1.86 -9.13
N MET A 9 13.21 -2.31 -9.57
CA MET A 9 13.28 -3.16 -10.75
C MET A 9 12.90 -4.58 -10.38
N VAL A 10 12.00 -5.17 -11.16
CA VAL A 10 11.63 -6.59 -11.02
C VAL A 10 12.86 -7.46 -11.25
N LYS A 11 13.43 -7.97 -10.15
CA LYS A 11 14.59 -8.86 -10.11
C LYS A 11 14.31 -10.00 -9.15
N ARG A 12 15.05 -11.11 -9.29
CA ARG A 12 15.03 -12.20 -8.32
C ARG A 12 15.66 -11.73 -7.00
N LEU A 13 14.92 -11.83 -5.91
CA LEU A 13 15.46 -11.57 -4.58
C LEU A 13 16.33 -12.76 -4.13
N PRO A 14 17.54 -12.53 -3.60
CA PRO A 14 18.32 -13.59 -2.98
C PRO A 14 17.52 -14.29 -1.87
N GLY A 15 17.48 -15.63 -1.90
CA GLY A 15 16.72 -16.42 -0.93
C GLY A 15 15.21 -16.55 -1.20
N SER A 16 14.67 -15.94 -2.25
CA SER A 16 13.25 -16.10 -2.59
C SER A 16 12.95 -17.39 -3.34
N VAL A 17 11.80 -17.99 -3.04
CA VAL A 17 11.17 -19.06 -3.81
C VAL A 17 10.19 -18.44 -4.81
N PHE A 18 10.19 -18.92 -6.05
CA PHE A 18 9.16 -18.57 -7.04
C PHE A 18 8.07 -19.64 -7.02
N ILE A 19 6.81 -19.22 -7.00
CA ILE A 19 5.64 -20.12 -7.06
C ILE A 19 4.76 -19.64 -8.23
N GLY A 20 4.38 -20.55 -9.14
CA GLY A 20 3.67 -20.28 -10.41
C GLY A 20 4.59 -20.39 -11.65
N GLU A 21 4.05 -20.25 -12.87
CA GLU A 21 4.83 -20.10 -14.13
C GLU A 21 5.55 -18.74 -14.18
N ALA A 22 6.31 -18.44 -13.13
CA ALA A 22 6.95 -17.17 -12.83
C ALA A 22 8.29 -17.06 -13.57
N SER A 23 8.25 -16.84 -14.88
CA SER A 23 9.44 -16.56 -15.67
C SER A 23 9.84 -15.09 -15.58
N LEU A 24 11.14 -14.79 -15.48
CA LEU A 24 11.67 -13.42 -15.70
C LEU A 24 11.27 -12.82 -17.06
N ARG A 25 10.74 -13.63 -17.99
CA ARG A 25 10.06 -13.18 -19.22
C ARG A 25 8.96 -12.15 -18.95
N HIS A 26 8.28 -12.22 -17.80
CA HIS A 26 7.21 -11.28 -17.42
C HIS A 26 7.70 -10.02 -16.69
N ARG A 27 9.01 -9.83 -16.51
CA ARG A 27 9.56 -8.64 -15.80
C ARG A 27 9.06 -7.33 -16.38
N VAL A 28 8.94 -7.24 -17.71
CA VAL A 28 8.51 -6.03 -18.42
C VAL A 28 7.03 -5.77 -18.14
N ALA A 29 6.19 -6.81 -18.24
CA ALA A 29 4.78 -6.72 -17.90
C ALA A 29 4.60 -6.29 -16.44
N ARG A 30 5.35 -6.89 -15.51
CA ARG A 30 5.29 -6.56 -14.09
C ARG A 30 5.76 -5.13 -13.79
N GLN A 31 6.81 -4.66 -14.46
CA GLN A 31 7.24 -3.27 -14.34
C GLN A 31 6.18 -2.30 -14.86
N ALA A 32 5.49 -2.66 -15.96
CA ALA A 32 4.39 -1.89 -16.51
C ALA A 32 3.18 -1.82 -15.57
N GLU A 33 2.92 -2.86 -14.76
CA GLU A 33 1.87 -2.83 -13.73
C GLU A 33 2.17 -1.78 -12.65
N TYR A 34 3.40 -1.71 -12.14
CA TYR A 34 3.79 -0.68 -11.17
C TYR A 34 3.61 0.73 -11.74
N MET A 35 4.00 0.91 -13.01
CA MET A 35 3.81 2.17 -13.71
C MET A 35 2.32 2.51 -13.93
N ASP A 36 1.48 1.53 -14.29
CA ASP A 36 0.04 1.74 -14.42
C ASP A 36 -0.60 2.18 -13.08
N CYS A 37 -0.20 1.57 -11.98
CA CYS A 37 -0.67 1.95 -10.64
C CYS A 37 -0.25 3.38 -10.26
N ILE A 38 0.99 3.79 -10.56
CA ILE A 38 1.45 5.17 -10.37
C ILE A 38 0.58 6.14 -11.18
N ARG A 39 0.35 5.83 -12.46
CA ARG A 39 -0.45 6.67 -13.36
C ARG A 39 -1.90 6.81 -12.88
N ARG A 40 -2.52 5.71 -12.46
CA ARG A 40 -3.91 5.67 -11.94
C ARG A 40 -4.05 6.42 -10.62
N ASN A 41 -3.13 6.21 -9.69
CA ASN A 41 -3.13 6.94 -8.41
C ASN A 41 -2.89 8.44 -8.62
N ALA A 42 -2.01 8.85 -9.53
CA ALA A 42 -1.82 10.27 -9.87
C ALA A 42 -3.08 10.89 -10.50
N ALA A 43 -3.82 10.10 -11.29
CA ALA A 43 -5.09 10.53 -11.89
C ALA A 43 -6.22 10.66 -10.86
N HIS A 44 -6.13 10.03 -9.69
CA HIS A 44 -7.19 10.07 -8.69
C HIS A 44 -7.32 11.47 -8.08
N ALA A 45 -8.51 12.06 -8.18
CA ALA A 45 -8.76 13.45 -7.80
C ALA A 45 -8.42 13.71 -6.31
N GLU A 46 -8.76 12.76 -5.44
CA GLU A 46 -8.54 12.91 -3.99
C GLU A 46 -7.15 12.45 -3.49
N VAL A 47 -6.27 12.04 -4.41
CA VAL A 47 -4.85 11.80 -4.11
C VAL A 47 -4.08 13.10 -4.31
N ALA A 48 -3.46 13.57 -3.23
CA ALA A 48 -2.71 14.82 -3.22
C ALA A 48 -1.30 14.63 -3.76
N ALA A 49 -0.58 13.63 -3.27
CA ALA A 49 0.77 13.29 -3.72
C ALA A 49 1.06 11.79 -3.57
N LEU A 50 1.99 11.32 -4.39
CA LEU A 50 2.57 9.98 -4.36
C LEU A 50 4.05 10.11 -4.01
N HIS A 51 4.41 9.72 -2.79
CA HIS A 51 5.79 9.58 -2.36
C HIS A 51 6.30 8.19 -2.72
N ILE A 52 7.26 8.13 -3.62
CA ILE A 52 7.73 6.87 -4.20
C ILE A 52 9.18 6.65 -3.78
N LEU A 53 9.41 5.68 -2.91
CA LEU A 53 10.75 5.27 -2.48
C LEU A 53 11.38 4.42 -3.59
N VAL A 54 12.34 5.02 -4.31
CA VAL A 54 12.97 4.40 -5.48
C VAL A 54 14.25 3.66 -5.09
N GLN A 55 14.30 2.34 -5.36
CA GLN A 55 15.40 1.46 -4.97
C GLN A 55 16.62 1.59 -5.90
N GLY A 56 17.67 2.27 -5.44
CA GLY A 56 18.98 2.27 -6.09
C GLY A 56 19.01 2.96 -7.47
N ALA A 57 20.20 2.98 -8.07
CA ALA A 57 20.46 3.74 -9.28
C ALA A 57 19.72 3.21 -10.52
N ASP A 58 19.60 1.88 -10.66
CA ASP A 58 18.92 1.28 -11.82
C ASP A 58 17.43 1.59 -11.86
N ALA A 59 16.73 1.42 -10.73
CA ALA A 59 15.32 1.76 -10.64
C ALA A 59 15.11 3.26 -10.82
N TYR A 60 16.02 4.08 -10.30
CA TYR A 60 15.96 5.53 -10.50
C TYR A 60 16.14 5.93 -11.96
N ARG A 61 17.11 5.36 -12.69
CA ARG A 61 17.26 5.61 -14.13
C ARG A 61 16.00 5.23 -14.90
N HIS A 62 15.46 4.03 -14.64
CA HIS A 62 14.23 3.58 -15.29
C HIS A 62 13.04 4.48 -14.95
N PHE A 63 12.85 4.79 -13.66
CA PHE A 63 11.78 5.69 -13.20
C PHE A 63 11.91 7.07 -13.81
N ARG A 64 13.11 7.64 -13.85
CA ARG A 64 13.36 8.94 -14.44
C ARG A 64 12.97 8.95 -15.92
N THR A 65 13.50 8.02 -16.70
CA THR A 65 13.25 7.94 -18.14
C THR A 65 11.78 7.69 -18.47
N HIS A 66 11.12 6.75 -17.80
CA HIS A 66 9.78 6.29 -18.18
C HIS A 66 8.62 6.91 -17.41
N VAL A 67 8.87 7.60 -16.29
CA VAL A 67 7.83 8.22 -15.46
C VAL A 67 8.02 9.73 -15.37
N LEU A 68 9.25 10.22 -15.19
CA LEU A 68 9.52 11.64 -14.96
C LEU A 68 9.86 12.45 -16.22
N GLU A 69 10.49 11.83 -17.22
CA GLU A 69 10.97 12.47 -18.45
C GLU A 69 10.10 12.13 -19.67
N ASP A 70 9.40 10.99 -19.65
CA ASP A 70 8.45 10.62 -20.70
C ASP A 70 7.22 11.56 -20.65
N ASP A 71 7.06 12.38 -21.68
CA ASP A 71 5.97 13.35 -21.82
C ASP A 71 4.61 12.68 -22.05
N ASP A 72 4.59 11.47 -22.62
CA ASP A 72 3.37 10.72 -22.94
C ASP A 72 2.86 9.90 -21.74
N PHE A 73 3.70 9.69 -20.72
CA PHE A 73 3.34 8.87 -19.56
C PHE A 73 2.19 9.48 -18.74
N PHE A 74 2.22 10.79 -18.50
CA PHE A 74 1.16 11.51 -17.79
C PHE A 74 0.38 12.41 -18.75
N PRO A 75 -0.95 12.26 -18.85
CA PRO A 75 -1.78 13.11 -19.71
C PRO A 75 -1.75 14.61 -19.35
N SER A 76 -1.35 14.96 -18.12
CA SER A 76 -1.27 16.35 -17.68
C SER A 76 -0.08 16.63 -16.77
N LYS A 77 0.41 17.88 -16.81
CA LYS A 77 1.45 18.38 -15.89
C LYS A 77 1.01 18.33 -14.42
N GLU A 78 -0.31 18.44 -14.15
CA GLU A 78 -0.85 18.34 -12.80
C GLU A 78 -0.65 16.94 -12.22
N MET A 79 -0.92 15.89 -13.00
CA MET A 79 -0.66 14.50 -12.57
C MET A 79 0.83 14.29 -12.26
N ARG A 80 1.72 14.79 -13.12
CA ARG A 80 3.17 14.70 -12.91
C ARG A 80 3.62 15.41 -11.62
N ARG A 81 3.03 16.56 -11.29
CA ARG A 81 3.34 17.33 -10.06
C ARG A 81 3.00 16.59 -8.77
N LYS A 82 2.12 15.59 -8.80
CA LYS A 82 1.82 14.75 -7.63
C LYS A 82 2.95 13.78 -7.29
N ILE A 83 3.90 13.55 -8.19
CA ILE A 83 4.96 12.55 -8.01
C ILE A 83 6.12 13.13 -7.22
N ILE A 84 6.44 12.50 -6.10
CA ILE A 84 7.55 12.86 -5.21
C ILE A 84 8.50 11.67 -5.12
N PRO A 85 9.53 11.60 -5.99
CA PRO A 85 10.53 10.54 -5.94
C PRO A 85 11.46 10.73 -4.73
N VAL A 86 11.70 9.64 -3.99
CA VAL A 86 12.59 9.60 -2.84
C VAL A 86 13.64 8.53 -3.10
N LEU A 87 14.86 8.95 -3.43
CA LEU A 87 15.93 8.01 -3.71
C LEU A 87 16.35 7.28 -2.44
N ARG A 88 16.41 5.95 -2.49
CA ARG A 88 16.92 5.09 -1.43
C ARG A 88 18.13 4.31 -1.93
N HIS A 89 19.03 3.96 -1.00
CA HIS A 89 20.15 3.06 -1.28
C HIS A 89 19.67 1.69 -1.78
N GLU A 90 20.58 0.84 -2.25
CA GLU A 90 20.31 -0.33 -3.10
C GLU A 90 19.40 -1.43 -2.52
N VAL A 91 18.99 -1.33 -1.26
CA VAL A 91 18.13 -2.30 -0.58
C VAL A 91 16.65 -2.00 -0.86
N GLN A 92 15.84 -3.05 -1.02
CA GLN A 92 14.40 -2.91 -1.20
C GLN A 92 13.79 -2.20 0.03
N PRO A 93 12.95 -1.17 -0.16
CA PRO A 93 12.30 -0.49 0.95
C PRO A 93 11.50 -1.46 1.83
N THR A 94 11.65 -1.29 3.14
CA THR A 94 10.88 -1.99 4.16
C THR A 94 9.59 -1.22 4.51
N TYR A 95 8.64 -1.87 5.19
CA TYR A 95 7.52 -1.13 5.78
C TYR A 95 8.01 -0.07 6.76
N ALA A 96 9.03 -0.35 7.57
CA ALA A 96 9.66 0.64 8.45
C ALA A 96 10.11 1.89 7.68
N ASP A 97 10.72 1.73 6.51
CA ASP A 97 11.17 2.86 5.68
C ASP A 97 10.01 3.73 5.19
N LEU A 98 8.90 3.11 4.80
CA LEU A 98 7.70 3.77 4.30
C LEU A 98 6.97 4.52 5.41
N PHE A 99 6.78 3.89 6.57
CA PHE A 99 6.19 4.53 7.74
C PHE A 99 7.09 5.64 8.30
N GLN A 100 8.41 5.44 8.33
CA GLN A 100 9.35 6.46 8.77
C GLN A 100 9.31 7.69 7.85
N HIS A 101 9.25 7.48 6.53
CA HIS A 101 9.07 8.56 5.56
C HIS A 101 7.76 9.34 5.83
N ALA A 102 6.65 8.63 6.05
CA ALA A 102 5.37 9.25 6.41
C ALA A 102 5.46 10.05 7.73
N ASN A 103 6.13 9.51 8.76
CA ASN A 103 6.32 10.18 10.05
C ASN A 103 7.13 11.48 9.94
N GLN A 104 8.04 11.56 8.97
CA GLN A 104 8.89 12.73 8.75
C GLN A 104 8.19 13.84 7.97
N LEU A 105 7.46 13.50 6.90
CA LEU A 105 6.94 14.51 5.95
C LEU A 105 5.43 14.69 5.96
N LEU A 106 4.66 13.73 6.47
CA LEU A 106 3.20 13.66 6.31
C LEU A 106 2.44 13.73 7.64
N ARG A 107 3.05 14.33 8.66
CA ARG A 107 2.50 14.42 10.03
C ARG A 107 1.09 15.01 10.03
N GLY A 108 0.14 14.30 10.63
CA GLY A 108 -1.27 14.68 10.69
C GLY A 108 -2.05 14.44 9.39
N GLU A 109 -1.37 14.25 8.26
CA GLU A 109 -2.01 14.03 6.98
C GLU A 109 -2.45 12.58 6.80
N LEU A 110 -3.66 12.39 6.31
CA LEU A 110 -4.14 11.06 5.97
C LEU A 110 -3.22 10.46 4.90
N THR A 111 -2.64 9.31 5.22
CA THR A 111 -1.57 8.68 4.44
C THR A 111 -1.85 7.21 4.25
N MET A 112 -1.82 6.76 3.00
CA MET A 112 -1.86 5.35 2.63
C MET A 112 -0.46 4.83 2.34
N ILE A 113 -0.06 3.74 2.99
CA ILE A 113 1.14 2.98 2.68
C ILE A 113 0.68 1.70 1.99
N CYS A 114 1.07 1.48 0.74
CA CYS A 114 0.57 0.36 -0.05
C CYS A 114 1.64 -0.28 -0.93
N ASN A 115 1.39 -1.52 -1.32
CA ASN A 115 2.22 -2.24 -2.27
C ASN A 115 2.31 -1.50 -3.63
N ALA A 116 3.38 -1.75 -4.38
CA ALA A 116 3.72 -0.99 -5.59
C ALA A 116 2.73 -1.18 -6.75
N ASP A 117 1.96 -2.26 -6.70
CA ASP A 117 0.93 -2.65 -7.65
C ASP A 117 -0.49 -2.40 -7.13
N VAL A 118 -0.65 -1.51 -6.15
CA VAL A 118 -1.96 -1.11 -5.65
C VAL A 118 -2.34 0.28 -6.18
N TYR A 119 -3.59 0.42 -6.60
CA TYR A 119 -4.17 1.74 -6.92
C TYR A 119 -5.58 1.92 -6.37
N LEU A 120 -5.95 3.20 -6.22
CA LEU A 120 -7.32 3.63 -5.93
C LEU A 120 -8.06 3.84 -7.26
N PRO A 121 -9.12 3.06 -7.55
CA PRO A 121 -9.98 3.35 -8.70
C PRO A 121 -10.77 4.63 -8.49
N GLN A 122 -11.11 5.31 -9.59
CA GLN A 122 -11.83 6.59 -9.59
C GLN A 122 -13.23 6.47 -8.95
N THR A 123 -13.82 5.28 -9.02
CA THR A 123 -15.11 4.97 -8.40
C THR A 123 -14.89 3.96 -7.28
N GLY A 124 -15.66 4.10 -6.20
CA GLY A 124 -15.59 3.19 -5.04
C GLY A 124 -14.46 3.44 -4.06
N SER A 125 -13.64 4.50 -4.24
CA SER A 125 -12.50 4.83 -3.36
C SER A 125 -12.58 6.26 -2.81
N SER A 126 -13.75 6.67 -2.31
CA SER A 126 -13.92 8.04 -1.81
C SER A 126 -13.05 8.29 -0.57
N VAL A 127 -12.01 9.11 -0.73
CA VAL A 127 -11.12 9.47 0.37
C VAL A 127 -11.85 10.39 1.36
N GLN A 128 -12.75 11.23 0.87
CA GLN A 128 -13.61 12.08 1.68
C GLN A 128 -14.49 11.26 2.62
N GLU A 129 -15.13 10.19 2.15
CA GLU A 129 -15.89 9.28 3.01
C GLU A 129 -14.97 8.57 4.00
N LEU A 130 -13.82 8.07 3.54
CA LEU A 130 -12.85 7.39 4.40
C LEU A 130 -12.36 8.27 5.56
N ARG A 131 -12.19 9.58 5.33
CA ARG A 131 -11.77 10.55 6.36
C ARG A 131 -12.66 10.55 7.59
N GLN A 132 -13.92 10.14 7.48
CA GLN A 132 -14.86 10.06 8.60
C GLN A 132 -14.38 9.10 9.69
N LEU A 133 -13.67 8.00 9.33
CA LEU A 133 -13.10 7.06 10.29
C LEU A 133 -12.06 7.70 11.23
N PHE A 134 -11.51 8.84 10.81
CA PHE A 134 -10.47 9.57 11.54
C PHE A 134 -11.01 10.89 12.13
N GLY A 135 -12.31 11.16 12.08
CA GLY A 135 -12.92 12.43 12.51
C GLY A 135 -13.24 12.55 14.01
N GLY A 136 -12.89 11.55 14.82
CA GLY A 136 -13.22 11.48 16.26
C GLY A 136 -12.13 12.02 17.18
N ASP A 137 -12.07 11.46 18.40
CA ASP A 137 -11.07 11.80 19.43
C ASP A 137 -9.63 11.73 18.87
N PRO A 138 -8.86 12.83 18.90
CA PRO A 138 -7.46 12.86 18.47
C PRO A 138 -6.54 11.89 19.22
N ALA A 139 -6.88 11.49 20.45
CA ALA A 139 -6.12 10.47 21.19
C ALA A 139 -6.34 9.06 20.65
N ARG A 140 -7.42 8.84 19.88
CA ARG A 140 -7.75 7.56 19.28
C ARG A 140 -6.84 7.26 18.10
N ARG A 141 -6.22 6.10 18.15
CA ARG A 141 -5.40 5.56 17.07
C ARG A 141 -6.26 4.67 16.20
N VAL A 142 -6.56 5.14 14.99
CA VAL A 142 -7.30 4.36 13.99
C VAL A 142 -6.33 3.97 12.88
N ALA A 143 -6.41 2.73 12.43
CA ALA A 143 -5.75 2.26 11.23
C ALA A 143 -6.74 1.52 10.35
N VAL A 144 -6.62 1.72 9.05
CA VAL A 144 -7.38 1.01 8.04
C VAL A 144 -6.42 0.04 7.35
N ALA A 145 -6.70 -1.26 7.41
CA ALA A 145 -5.93 -2.29 6.71
C ALA A 145 -6.84 -2.89 5.64
N LEU A 146 -6.55 -2.64 4.35
CA LEU A 146 -7.47 -2.92 3.25
C LEU A 146 -7.13 -4.23 2.54
N THR A 147 -8.14 -5.07 2.41
CA THR A 147 -8.13 -6.17 1.43
C THR A 147 -8.39 -5.62 0.04
N ARG A 148 -7.82 -6.29 -0.95
CA ARG A 148 -7.82 -5.90 -2.36
C ARG A 148 -8.94 -6.52 -3.20
N TYR A 149 -9.23 -5.85 -4.30
CA TYR A 149 -9.88 -6.42 -5.47
C TYR A 149 -8.83 -6.66 -6.55
N GLU A 150 -9.02 -7.67 -7.41
CA GLU A 150 -8.11 -7.93 -8.54
C GLU A 150 -8.56 -7.15 -9.81
N SER A 151 -9.76 -6.56 -9.80
CA SER A 151 -10.32 -5.73 -10.87
C SER A 151 -11.29 -4.67 -10.31
N GLU A 152 -11.50 -3.59 -11.07
CA GLU A 152 -12.54 -2.59 -10.79
C GLU A 152 -13.95 -3.16 -10.96
N HIS A 153 -14.10 -4.17 -11.82
CA HIS A 153 -15.35 -4.90 -11.93
C HIS A 153 -15.40 -5.98 -10.86
N ARG A 154 -16.27 -5.77 -9.86
CA ARG A 154 -16.44 -6.68 -8.71
C ARG A 154 -16.80 -8.12 -9.08
N GLY A 155 -17.27 -8.36 -10.31
CA GLY A 155 -17.61 -9.68 -10.83
C GLY A 155 -16.44 -10.47 -11.40
N ASP A 156 -15.32 -9.83 -11.76
CA ASP A 156 -14.18 -10.50 -12.41
C ASP A 156 -13.43 -11.41 -11.43
N ALA A 157 -13.32 -10.96 -10.18
CA ALA A 157 -12.78 -11.74 -9.08
C ALA A 157 -13.53 -11.34 -7.80
N PRO A 158 -14.28 -12.27 -7.18
CA PRO A 158 -14.98 -11.96 -5.94
C PRO A 158 -13.98 -11.61 -4.84
N LEU A 159 -14.36 -10.65 -3.99
CA LEU A 159 -13.60 -10.36 -2.77
C LEU A 159 -13.47 -11.64 -1.95
N ILE A 160 -12.26 -11.96 -1.50
CA ILE A 160 -12.01 -13.16 -0.69
C ILE A 160 -12.54 -12.89 0.73
N GLU A 161 -13.75 -13.40 1.01
CA GLU A 161 -14.41 -13.26 2.30
C GLU A 161 -13.77 -14.16 3.38
N ASP A 162 -13.35 -15.37 3.00
CA ASP A 162 -12.57 -16.30 3.84
C ASP A 162 -11.09 -15.90 3.88
N TYR A 163 -10.85 -14.72 4.44
CA TYR A 163 -9.56 -14.04 4.47
C TYR A 163 -8.43 -14.95 5.03
N ARG A 164 -7.42 -15.24 4.19
CA ARG A 164 -6.20 -16.01 4.51
C ARG A 164 -4.90 -15.20 4.40
N GLY A 165 -4.93 -13.90 4.69
CA GLY A 165 -3.70 -13.10 4.79
C GLY A 165 -3.29 -12.36 3.52
N SER A 166 -4.03 -11.33 3.11
CA SER A 166 -3.46 -10.28 2.25
C SER A 166 -4.16 -8.93 2.43
N HIS A 167 -3.52 -8.04 3.20
CA HIS A 167 -3.78 -6.60 3.19
C HIS A 167 -2.70 -5.90 2.39
N ASP A 168 -3.09 -5.15 1.36
CA ASP A 168 -2.12 -4.53 0.46
C ASP A 168 -1.96 -3.02 0.68
N ALA A 169 -2.78 -2.45 1.55
CA ALA A 169 -2.72 -1.04 1.93
C ALA A 169 -3.07 -0.81 3.40
N PHE A 170 -2.35 0.14 4.00
CA PHE A 170 -2.50 0.62 5.36
C PHE A 170 -2.73 2.12 5.35
N ILE A 171 -3.85 2.60 5.89
CA ILE A 171 -4.17 4.03 5.96
C ILE A 171 -4.18 4.47 7.40
N ILE A 172 -3.36 5.47 7.71
CA ILE A 172 -3.16 6.03 9.05
C ILE A 172 -3.02 7.55 8.99
N ARG A 173 -3.03 8.19 10.16
CA ARG A 173 -2.47 9.53 10.34
C ARG A 173 -1.14 9.39 11.09
N PRO A 174 0.02 9.61 10.44
CA PRO A 174 1.29 9.59 11.12
C PRO A 174 1.43 10.81 12.06
N PRO A 175 2.30 10.76 13.07
CA PRO A 175 3.32 9.74 13.28
C PRO A 175 2.82 8.45 13.94
N THR A 176 3.43 7.33 13.58
CA THR A 176 3.47 6.11 14.41
C THR A 176 4.65 6.15 15.38
N GLU A 177 4.65 5.34 16.43
CA GLU A 177 5.76 5.27 17.38
C GLU A 177 7.03 4.67 16.78
N ALA A 178 8.18 5.07 17.32
CA ALA A 178 9.47 4.48 16.96
C ALA A 178 9.49 2.96 17.17
N THR A 179 8.91 2.48 18.28
CA THR A 179 8.82 1.05 18.58
C THR A 179 7.95 0.28 17.59
N PHE A 180 6.90 0.91 17.04
CA PHE A 180 6.13 0.35 15.93
C PHE A 180 6.99 0.25 14.66
N ILE A 181 7.74 1.31 14.32
CA ILE A 181 8.64 1.32 13.15
C ILE A 181 9.64 0.18 13.23
N ASP A 182 10.22 -0.07 14.40
CA ASP A 182 11.17 -1.16 14.61
C ASP A 182 10.54 -2.54 14.41
N GLY A 183 9.27 -2.71 14.81
CA GLY A 183 8.52 -3.97 14.64
C GLY A 183 8.22 -4.34 13.18
N VAL A 184 8.16 -3.35 12.28
CA VAL A 184 7.82 -3.53 10.85
C VAL A 184 9.02 -3.40 9.91
N ARG A 185 10.24 -3.65 10.40
CA ARG A 185 11.50 -3.60 9.62
C ARG A 185 11.69 -4.84 8.74
N HIS A 186 10.77 -5.07 7.82
CA HIS A 186 10.84 -6.15 6.84
C HIS A 186 10.47 -5.65 5.44
N PRO A 187 10.99 -6.27 4.37
CA PRO A 187 10.76 -5.80 3.00
C PRO A 187 9.27 -5.72 2.64
N GLN A 188 8.88 -4.65 1.95
CA GLN A 188 7.54 -4.51 1.38
C GLN A 188 7.32 -5.50 0.22
N ASN A 189 6.07 -5.79 -0.16
CA ASN A 189 5.71 -6.64 -1.30
C ASN A 189 6.22 -8.09 -1.19
N CYS A 190 6.34 -8.59 0.04
CA CYS A 190 6.76 -9.95 0.34
C CYS A 190 5.61 -10.70 1.03
N TYR A 191 5.49 -12.00 0.78
CA TYR A 191 4.39 -12.81 1.31
C TYR A 191 4.30 -12.75 2.84
N LYS A 192 3.08 -12.55 3.36
CA LYS A 192 2.75 -12.43 4.80
C LYS A 192 3.35 -11.22 5.52
N ALA A 193 4.16 -10.38 4.87
CA ALA A 193 4.76 -9.19 5.48
C ALA A 193 3.69 -8.27 6.10
N GLU A 194 2.57 -8.12 5.41
CA GLU A 194 1.42 -7.34 5.83
C GLU A 194 0.82 -7.82 7.16
N ASN A 195 0.85 -9.12 7.47
CA ASN A 195 0.30 -9.64 8.74
C ASN A 195 1.08 -9.11 9.95
N ILE A 196 2.39 -8.89 9.81
CA ILE A 196 3.21 -8.28 10.87
C ILE A 196 2.84 -6.83 11.06
N VAL A 197 2.57 -6.08 9.98
CA VAL A 197 2.10 -4.70 10.09
C VAL A 197 0.79 -4.63 10.86
N LEU A 198 -0.18 -5.51 10.57
CA LEU A 198 -1.42 -5.58 11.35
C LEU A 198 -1.15 -5.92 12.82
N TYR A 199 -0.27 -6.89 13.07
CA TYR A 199 0.06 -7.33 14.42
C TYR A 199 0.63 -6.17 15.24
N GLU A 200 1.61 -5.46 14.68
CA GLU A 200 2.22 -4.30 15.34
C GLU A 200 1.21 -3.16 15.50
N LEU A 201 0.34 -2.89 14.52
CA LEU A 201 -0.72 -1.89 14.69
C LEU A 201 -1.62 -2.22 15.89
N GLN A 202 -2.08 -3.47 15.99
CA GLN A 202 -2.93 -3.91 17.10
C GLN A 202 -2.20 -3.87 18.44
N ARG A 203 -0.94 -4.33 18.49
CA ARG A 203 -0.08 -4.29 19.66
C ARG A 203 0.18 -2.85 20.15
N HIS A 204 0.23 -1.90 19.24
CA HIS A 204 0.38 -0.46 19.52
C HIS A 204 -0.96 0.27 19.76
N GLY A 205 -2.03 -0.48 20.02
CA GLY A 205 -3.31 0.06 20.47
C GLY A 205 -4.18 0.66 19.36
N TYR A 206 -3.83 0.47 18.09
CA TYR A 206 -4.68 0.93 16.99
C TYR A 206 -5.98 0.13 16.93
N VAL A 207 -7.09 0.82 16.69
CA VAL A 207 -8.33 0.21 16.21
C VAL A 207 -8.16 -0.05 14.73
N VAL A 208 -7.89 -1.31 14.38
CA VAL A 208 -7.68 -1.72 12.99
C VAL A 208 -9.01 -2.16 12.37
N VAL A 209 -9.42 -1.51 11.29
CA VAL A 209 -10.64 -1.84 10.54
C VAL A 209 -10.33 -2.09 9.06
N ASN A 210 -11.19 -2.83 8.37
CA ASN A 210 -11.03 -3.16 6.95
C ASN A 210 -12.33 -2.85 6.19
N PRO A 211 -12.63 -1.58 5.89
CA PRO A 211 -13.88 -1.18 5.24
C PRO A 211 -13.92 -1.50 3.73
N CYS A 212 -13.21 -2.56 3.28
CA CYS A 212 -13.00 -2.84 1.86
C CYS A 212 -14.28 -3.13 1.07
N ARG A 213 -15.40 -3.47 1.73
CA ARG A 213 -16.70 -3.61 1.04
C ARG A 213 -17.23 -2.26 0.53
N SER A 214 -16.85 -1.18 1.19
CA SER A 214 -17.26 0.20 0.89
C SER A 214 -16.14 1.05 0.27
N PHE A 215 -14.87 0.75 0.57
CA PHE A 215 -13.71 1.47 0.05
C PHE A 215 -12.80 0.52 -0.71
N MET A 216 -12.76 0.65 -2.03
CA MET A 216 -12.04 -0.24 -2.93
C MET A 216 -10.56 0.12 -3.02
N ILE A 217 -9.70 -0.91 -3.08
CA ILE A 217 -8.37 -0.82 -3.67
C ILE A 217 -8.26 -1.92 -4.72
N VAL A 218 -7.52 -1.67 -5.79
CA VAL A 218 -7.27 -2.67 -6.83
C VAL A 218 -5.79 -3.02 -6.85
N HIS A 219 -5.52 -4.31 -6.88
CA HIS A 219 -4.20 -4.90 -7.01
C HIS A 219 -4.01 -5.33 -8.46
N ARG A 220 -3.10 -4.64 -9.16
CA ARG A 220 -2.80 -4.89 -10.57
C ARG A 220 -1.74 -5.98 -10.67
N HIS A 221 -2.19 -7.23 -10.75
CA HIS A 221 -1.32 -8.40 -10.76
C HIS A 221 -1.65 -9.39 -11.89
N ALA A 222 -1.78 -8.90 -13.12
CA ALA A 222 -2.12 -9.69 -14.29
C ALA A 222 -0.97 -10.62 -14.76
N ALA A 223 0.28 -10.27 -14.45
CA ALA A 223 1.46 -11.05 -14.80
C ALA A 223 1.70 -12.29 -13.91
N ASP A 224 0.92 -12.46 -12.82
CA ASP A 224 1.03 -13.53 -11.80
C ASP A 224 2.46 -13.85 -11.33
N LEU A 225 3.31 -12.83 -11.24
CA LEU A 225 4.69 -12.97 -10.79
C LEU A 225 4.78 -12.76 -9.27
N ARG A 226 4.87 -13.87 -8.52
CA ARG A 226 5.01 -13.86 -7.06
C ARG A 226 6.43 -14.17 -6.63
N GLN A 227 6.99 -13.29 -5.78
CA GLN A 227 8.24 -13.56 -5.09
C GLN A 227 7.94 -13.87 -3.63
N TRP A 228 8.26 -15.10 -3.22
CA TRP A 228 8.11 -15.54 -1.85
C TRP A 228 9.44 -15.42 -1.14
N LEU A 229 9.57 -14.46 -0.23
CA LEU A 229 10.58 -14.56 0.82
C LEU A 229 10.01 -15.43 1.95
N PRO A 230 10.85 -16.18 2.68
CA PRO A 230 10.41 -16.97 3.83
C PRO A 230 9.51 -16.15 4.75
N ALA A 231 8.49 -16.80 5.31
CA ALA A 231 7.54 -16.15 6.21
C ALA A 231 8.29 -15.33 7.26
N VAL A 232 7.98 -14.04 7.32
CA VAL A 232 8.77 -13.07 8.09
C VAL A 232 8.69 -13.38 9.59
N ASP A 233 7.55 -13.92 10.05
CA ASP A 233 7.32 -14.47 11.38
C ASP A 233 5.88 -15.05 11.44
N GLU A 234 5.68 -16.32 11.80
CA GLU A 234 4.32 -16.88 11.91
C GLU A 234 3.64 -16.60 13.25
N GLU A 235 4.41 -16.23 14.29
CA GLU A 235 3.88 -15.89 15.61
C GLU A 235 3.26 -14.48 15.62
N ARG A 236 3.73 -13.60 14.73
CA ARG A 236 3.23 -12.23 14.56
C ARG A 236 2.14 -12.13 13.49
N TYR A 237 1.10 -12.94 13.67
CA TYR A 237 -0.06 -12.98 12.76
C TYR A 237 -1.25 -12.19 13.32
N ALA A 238 -1.81 -11.30 12.50
CA ALA A 238 -3.04 -10.58 12.81
C ALA A 238 -3.90 -10.39 11.56
N ARG A 239 -5.21 -10.17 11.77
CA ARG A 239 -6.19 -9.96 10.70
C ARG A 239 -7.20 -8.88 11.04
N ALA A 240 -7.72 -8.23 10.01
CA ALA A 240 -8.85 -7.32 10.07
C ALA A 240 -9.91 -7.80 9.04
N PRO A 241 -11.06 -8.32 9.50
CA PRO A 241 -12.06 -8.90 8.61
C PRO A 241 -12.72 -7.84 7.73
N PRO A 242 -13.03 -8.14 6.45
CA PRO A 242 -13.79 -7.26 5.58
C PRO A 242 -15.09 -6.75 6.22
N CYS A 243 -15.30 -5.45 6.14
CA CYS A 243 -16.51 -4.78 6.63
C CYS A 243 -16.91 -3.61 5.72
N THR A 244 -18.04 -2.98 6.03
CA THR A 244 -18.48 -1.72 5.41
C THR A 244 -17.95 -0.52 6.19
N MET A 245 -18.04 0.68 5.60
CA MET A 245 -17.74 1.94 6.31
C MET A 245 -18.61 2.13 7.57
N ALA A 246 -19.92 1.85 7.47
CA ALA A 246 -20.83 1.95 8.61
C ALA A 246 -20.42 1.02 9.76
N LYS A 247 -20.01 -0.22 9.44
CA LYS A 247 -19.55 -1.17 10.46
C LYS A 247 -18.21 -0.75 11.06
N ALA A 248 -17.31 -0.20 10.26
CA ALA A 248 -16.05 0.34 10.75
C ALA A 248 -16.26 1.50 11.72
N LEU A 249 -17.17 2.44 11.41
CA LEU A 249 -17.54 3.54 12.32
C LEU A 249 -18.10 3.03 13.66
N ASP A 250 -18.99 2.03 13.62
CA ASP A 250 -19.53 1.38 14.82
C ASP A 250 -18.42 0.72 15.67
N LEU A 251 -17.48 0.00 15.06
CA LEU A 251 -16.34 -0.60 15.78
C LEU A 251 -15.44 0.46 16.41
N ILE A 252 -15.23 1.57 15.72
CA ILE A 252 -14.42 2.69 16.19
C ILE A 252 -15.11 3.42 17.36
N GLY A 253 -16.44 3.54 17.35
CA GLY A 253 -17.22 4.19 18.41
C GLY A 253 -17.46 3.32 19.65
N ARG A 254 -17.51 1.98 19.52
CA ARG A 254 -17.73 1.07 20.68
C ARG A 254 -16.60 1.04 21.70
N ARG A 255 -15.40 1.52 21.36
CA ARG A 255 -14.29 1.67 22.32
C ARG A 255 -14.37 2.95 23.15
N ASP A 256 -15.42 3.76 22.98
CA ASP A 256 -15.67 4.99 23.74
C ASP A 256 -16.52 4.78 25.00
N CYS A 257 -17.00 3.55 25.23
CA CYS A 257 -17.76 3.13 26.41
C CYS A 257 -16.95 2.12 27.24
#